data_AF-A0A0L0MAS2-F1
#
_entry.id   AF-A0A0L0MAS2-F1
#
_cell.length_a   1.000
_cell.length_b   1.000
_cell.length_c   1.000
_cell.angle_alpha   90.00
_cell.angle_beta   90.00
_cell.angle_gamma   90.00
#
_symmetry.space_group_name_H-M   'P 1'
#
loop_
_entity.id
_entity.type
_entity.pdbx_description
1 polymer ?
#
loop_
_entity_poly.entity_id
_entity_poly.type
_entity_poly.pdbx_seq_one_letter_code
_entity_poly.pdbx_strand_id
1 'polypeptide(L)'
;MTHDEPHRQAAWEWFGHGQTLALLPMNADPETGAHRSSVVVALPSPSIERLAQSDRDAFNREIEWRFEHRLGAMSLRSTRHVYPLVSVYPKRFVAQRFATIGDAAVGMHPVTAHGFNFGLTSVASLSTLIREARAAQSDIAGDALLRRYERGHRLATRPLYLITRFVTDVYTRDAFPASFARDALLRMGERIAPFKRAVAMSLA
;
A
#
# COMPACT_ATOMS: atom_id res chain seq x y z
N MET A 1 11.24 12.22 8.01
CA MET A 1 11.44 13.68 8.12
C MET A 1 11.08 14.11 9.53
N THR A 2 11.78 15.11 10.07
CA THR A 2 11.35 15.82 11.29
C THR A 2 10.51 17.03 10.94
N HIS A 3 9.66 17.47 11.84
CA HIS A 3 8.75 18.60 11.62
C HIS A 3 8.37 19.31 12.93
N ASP A 4 7.85 20.54 12.82
CA ASP A 4 7.62 21.44 13.96
C ASP A 4 6.36 21.08 14.75
N GLU A 5 5.29 20.67 14.07
CA GLU A 5 4.00 20.40 14.68
C GLU A 5 3.79 18.92 14.96
N PRO A 6 3.10 18.54 16.05
CA PRO A 6 2.90 17.13 16.36
C PRO A 6 1.99 16.44 15.33
N HIS A 7 2.43 15.28 14.84
CA HIS A 7 1.60 14.39 14.03
C HIS A 7 0.47 13.69 14.84
N ARG A 8 0.40 13.91 16.16
CA ARG A 8 -0.63 13.40 17.10
C ARG A 8 -0.93 11.90 16.98
N GLN A 9 0.11 11.11 16.67
CA GLN A 9 0.01 9.66 16.43
C GLN A 9 -1.01 9.28 15.33
N ALA A 10 -1.32 10.21 14.41
CA ALA A 10 -2.23 9.97 13.31
C ALA A 10 -1.46 9.71 12.00
N ALA A 11 -1.83 8.63 11.30
CA ALA A 11 -1.40 8.40 9.93
C ALA A 11 -2.30 9.19 8.97
N TRP A 12 -1.71 9.88 8.00
CA TRP A 12 -2.44 10.64 6.99
C TRP A 12 -2.26 10.00 5.63
N GLU A 13 -3.33 9.99 4.85
CA GLU A 13 -3.30 9.64 3.44
C GLU A 13 -4.08 10.69 2.65
N TRP A 14 -3.44 11.22 1.61
CA TRP A 14 -3.99 12.27 0.78
C TRP A 14 -3.90 11.91 -0.70
N PHE A 15 -5.06 11.84 -1.33
CA PHE A 15 -5.26 11.69 -2.77
C PHE A 15 -5.39 13.04 -3.47
N GLY A 16 -4.28 13.57 -3.96
CA GLY A 16 -4.25 14.76 -4.83
C GLY A 16 -4.43 14.38 -6.31
N HIS A 17 -4.63 15.38 -7.17
CA HIS A 17 -4.58 15.15 -8.62
C HIS A 17 -3.14 14.85 -9.03
N GLY A 18 -2.89 13.69 -9.65
CA GLY A 18 -1.55 13.27 -10.08
C GLY A 18 -0.58 12.95 -8.94
N GLN A 19 -1.05 12.84 -7.70
CA GLN A 19 -0.19 12.49 -6.55
C GLN A 19 -0.94 11.72 -5.46
N THR A 20 -0.21 10.85 -4.76
CA THR A 20 -0.66 10.30 -3.47
C THR A 20 0.42 10.54 -2.44
N LEU A 21 0.04 11.12 -1.31
CA LEU A 21 0.92 11.40 -0.19
C LEU A 21 0.47 10.57 1.01
N ALA A 22 1.42 9.95 1.69
CA ALA A 22 1.16 9.34 2.98
C ALA A 22 2.19 9.81 4.00
N LEU A 23 1.71 9.97 5.23
CA LEU A 23 2.50 10.37 6.38
C LEU A 23 2.25 9.38 7.51
N LEU A 24 3.32 8.70 7.94
CA LEU A 24 3.27 7.69 8.97
C LEU A 24 3.95 8.23 10.23
N PRO A 25 3.23 8.35 11.35
CA PRO A 25 3.80 8.85 12.60
C PRO A 25 4.92 7.91 13.06
N MET A 26 6.03 8.48 13.54
CA MET A 26 7.14 7.73 14.11
C MET A 26 7.37 8.16 15.55
N ASN A 27 8.14 7.38 16.30
CA ASN A 27 8.72 7.88 17.54
C ASN A 27 9.56 9.13 17.25
N ALA A 28 9.58 10.05 18.22
CA ALA A 28 10.36 11.27 18.15
C ALA A 28 11.81 10.99 17.75
N ASP A 29 12.43 11.99 17.13
CA ASP A 29 13.83 11.92 16.76
C ASP A 29 14.70 11.65 18.00
N PRO A 30 15.53 10.59 18.02
CA PRO A 30 16.21 10.15 19.23
C PRO A 30 17.32 11.13 19.68
N GLU A 31 17.83 11.97 18.79
CA GLU A 31 18.88 12.94 19.09
C GLU A 31 18.30 14.29 19.50
N THR A 32 17.27 14.75 18.79
CA THR A 32 16.73 16.11 18.94
C THR A 32 15.41 16.18 19.70
N GLY A 33 14.72 15.04 19.88
CA GLY A 33 13.36 15.00 20.44
C GLY A 33 12.28 15.56 19.52
N ALA A 34 12.62 15.99 18.31
CA ALA A 34 11.69 16.60 17.36
C ALA A 34 10.62 15.60 16.89
N HIS A 35 9.44 16.10 16.52
CA HIS A 35 8.41 15.27 15.92
C HIS A 35 8.90 14.69 14.60
N ARG A 36 8.54 13.44 14.31
CA ARG A 36 9.11 12.69 13.19
C ARG A 36 8.07 11.83 12.52
N SER A 37 8.12 11.79 11.18
CA SER A 37 7.25 10.94 10.38
C SER A 37 7.98 10.36 9.18
N SER A 38 7.59 9.15 8.78
CA SER A 38 7.95 8.60 7.48
C SER A 38 7.00 9.19 6.43
N VAL A 39 7.56 9.62 5.31
CA VAL A 39 6.82 10.27 4.23
C VAL A 39 6.91 9.42 3.00
N VAL A 40 5.76 9.11 2.39
CA VAL A 40 5.67 8.40 1.12
C VAL A 40 5.03 9.35 0.10
N VAL A 41 5.69 9.52 -1.04
CA VAL A 41 5.24 10.37 -2.12
C VAL A 41 5.17 9.53 -3.38
N ALA A 42 3.96 9.32 -3.91
CA ALA A 42 3.74 8.67 -5.19
C ALA A 42 3.44 9.73 -6.25
N LEU A 43 4.29 9.79 -7.29
CA LEU A 43 4.18 10.71 -8.42
C LEU A 43 4.47 9.96 -9.73
N PRO A 44 4.08 10.53 -10.89
CA PRO A 44 4.58 10.08 -12.19
C PRO A 44 6.11 10.06 -12.23
N SER A 45 6.70 9.10 -12.96
CA SER A 45 8.15 8.87 -12.99
C SER A 45 9.00 10.14 -13.22
N PRO A 46 8.68 11.01 -14.20
CA PRO A 46 9.47 12.23 -14.42
C PRO A 46 9.43 13.22 -13.25
N SER A 47 8.35 13.20 -12.45
CA SER A 47 8.19 14.09 -11.30
C SER A 47 8.88 13.54 -10.05
N ILE A 48 8.78 12.24 -9.79
CA ILE A 48 9.48 11.64 -8.64
C ILE A 48 11.00 11.66 -8.84
N GLU A 49 11.49 11.48 -10.06
CA GLU A 49 12.92 11.55 -10.39
C GLU A 49 13.48 12.95 -10.13
N ARG A 50 12.78 14.00 -10.60
CA ARG A 50 13.16 15.40 -10.33
C ARG A 50 13.20 15.70 -8.82
N LEU A 51 12.19 15.25 -8.08
CA LEU A 51 12.12 15.43 -6.63
C LEU A 51 13.26 14.68 -5.91
N ALA A 52 13.58 13.47 -6.35
CA ALA A 52 14.64 12.67 -5.76
C ALA A 52 16.05 13.26 -6.00
N GLN A 53 16.23 13.95 -7.14
CA GLN A 53 17.49 14.57 -7.54
C GLN A 53 17.68 16.00 -7.00
N SER A 54 16.63 16.63 -6.47
CA SER A 54 16.75 17.98 -5.92
C SER A 54 17.76 18.03 -4.77
N ASP A 55 18.28 19.22 -4.48
CA ASP A 55 19.00 19.42 -3.23
C ASP A 55 18.05 19.25 -2.02
N ARG A 56 18.65 19.15 -0.84
CA ARG A 56 17.95 18.86 0.41
C ARG A 56 16.95 19.97 0.78
N ASP A 57 17.28 21.23 0.55
CA ASP A 57 16.44 22.34 0.97
C ASP A 57 15.26 22.51 0.01
N ALA A 58 15.48 22.31 -1.29
CA ALA A 58 14.43 22.22 -2.30
C ALA A 58 13.48 21.04 -2.01
N PHE A 59 14.03 19.87 -1.64
CA PHE A 59 13.21 18.72 -1.24
C PHE A 59 12.33 19.05 -0.03
N ASN A 60 12.91 19.64 1.01
CA ASN A 60 12.18 20.02 2.22
C ASN A 60 11.01 20.95 1.91
N ARG A 61 11.26 22.06 1.19
CA ARG A 61 10.22 23.02 0.77
C ARG A 61 9.13 22.37 -0.08
N GLU A 62 9.51 21.48 -0.99
CA GLU A 62 8.54 20.78 -1.84
C GLU A 62 7.65 19.84 -1.01
N ILE A 63 8.21 19.12 -0.03
CA ILE A 63 7.41 18.27 0.85
C ILE A 63 6.50 19.10 1.76
N GLU A 64 7.02 20.19 2.36
CA GLU A 64 6.22 21.13 3.15
C GLU A 64 5.01 21.65 2.34
N TRP A 65 5.26 22.10 1.11
CA TRP A 65 4.23 22.58 0.20
C TRP A 65 3.20 21.50 -0.15
N ARG A 66 3.65 20.26 -0.44
CA ARG A 66 2.78 19.12 -0.74
C ARG A 66 1.88 18.74 0.44
N PHE A 67 2.35 18.91 1.68
CA PHE A 67 1.55 18.73 2.89
C PHE A 67 0.83 20.00 3.36
N GLU A 68 0.71 21.02 2.50
CA GLU A 68 0.01 22.28 2.80
C GLU A 68 0.54 22.99 4.07
N HIS A 69 1.81 22.79 4.43
CA HIS A 69 2.43 23.32 5.65
C HIS A 69 1.74 22.90 6.96
N ARG A 70 0.90 21.84 6.93
CA ARG A 70 0.12 21.38 8.09
C ARG A 70 0.97 20.89 9.26
N LEU A 71 2.25 20.60 9.01
CA LEU A 71 3.21 20.17 10.02
C LEU A 71 4.31 21.21 10.31
N GLY A 72 4.13 22.45 9.84
CA GLY A 72 5.16 23.48 9.92
C GLY A 72 6.36 23.17 9.02
N ALA A 73 7.56 23.61 9.41
CA ALA A 73 8.77 23.30 8.67
C ALA A 73 9.06 21.80 8.74
N MET A 74 9.49 21.20 7.62
CA MET A 74 9.80 19.78 7.51
C MET A 74 11.22 19.58 7.01
N SER A 75 12.00 18.82 7.74
CA SER A 75 13.41 18.56 7.43
C SER A 75 13.68 17.07 7.19
N LEU A 76 14.33 16.75 6.07
CA LEU A 76 14.81 15.40 5.78
C LEU A 76 15.84 14.96 6.85
N ARG A 77 15.65 13.78 7.46
CA ARG A 77 16.61 13.21 8.44
C ARG A 77 17.22 11.89 8.02
N SER A 78 16.82 11.38 6.86
CA SER A 78 17.22 10.08 6.33
C SER A 78 17.65 10.22 4.87
N THR A 79 18.06 9.10 4.28
CA THR A 79 18.16 8.95 2.83
C THR A 79 16.80 8.97 2.15
N ARG A 80 16.80 9.26 0.85
CA ARG A 80 15.64 9.19 -0.03
C ARG A 80 15.71 7.90 -0.83
N HIS A 81 14.59 7.21 -0.99
CA HIS A 81 14.49 5.97 -1.76
C HIS A 81 13.36 6.10 -2.77
N VAL A 82 13.63 5.69 -4.01
CA VAL A 82 12.66 5.67 -5.11
C VAL A 82 12.56 4.25 -5.64
N TYR A 83 11.33 3.77 -5.79
CA TYR A 83 11.04 2.46 -6.36
C TYR A 83 9.78 2.55 -7.22
N PRO A 84 9.72 1.79 -8.34
CA PRO A 84 8.53 1.76 -9.17
C PRO A 84 7.38 1.07 -8.43
N LEU A 85 6.18 1.65 -8.53
CA LEU A 85 4.96 1.02 -8.01
C LEU A 85 4.39 0.07 -9.07
N VAL A 86 4.47 -1.23 -8.81
CA VAL A 86 3.97 -2.27 -9.72
C VAL A 86 2.83 -3.02 -9.05
N SER A 87 1.68 -3.06 -9.72
CA SER A 87 0.57 -3.93 -9.30
C SER A 87 0.69 -5.28 -10.01
N VAL A 88 0.71 -6.36 -9.23
CA VAL A 88 0.88 -7.73 -9.71
C VAL A 88 -0.28 -8.58 -9.19
N TYR A 89 -0.95 -9.28 -10.10
CA TYR A 89 -1.91 -10.32 -9.75
C TYR A 89 -1.91 -11.39 -10.85
N PRO A 90 -1.22 -12.53 -10.65
CA PRO A 90 -0.96 -13.48 -11.70
C PRO A 90 -2.23 -14.23 -12.12
N LYS A 91 -2.30 -14.57 -13.42
CA LYS A 91 -3.38 -15.41 -13.96
C LYS A 91 -3.37 -16.82 -13.36
N ARG A 92 -2.20 -17.31 -12.92
CA ARG A 92 -2.01 -18.58 -12.22
C ARG A 92 -1.06 -18.35 -11.05
N PHE A 93 -1.47 -18.71 -9.83
CA PHE A 93 -0.60 -18.63 -8.65
C PHE A 93 0.30 -19.87 -8.51
N VAL A 94 -0.04 -20.96 -9.19
CA VAL A 94 0.67 -22.23 -9.09
C VAL A 94 0.91 -22.86 -10.46
N ALA A 95 1.95 -23.68 -10.53
CA ALA A 95 2.26 -24.58 -11.64
C ALA A 95 2.84 -25.89 -11.09
N GLN A 96 3.31 -26.80 -11.95
CA GLN A 96 3.91 -28.06 -11.51
C GLN A 96 5.06 -27.80 -10.54
N ARG A 97 4.85 -28.17 -9.27
CA ARG A 97 5.80 -27.99 -8.17
C ARG A 97 6.26 -26.53 -7.98
N PHE A 98 5.41 -25.56 -8.30
CA PHE A 98 5.71 -24.13 -8.22
C PHE A 98 4.53 -23.36 -7.63
N ALA A 99 4.82 -22.38 -6.76
CA ALA A 99 3.84 -21.45 -6.22
C ALA A 99 4.45 -20.05 -6.10
N THR A 100 3.69 -19.03 -6.50
CA THR A 100 4.03 -17.62 -6.22
C THR A 100 3.59 -17.27 -4.81
N ILE A 101 4.42 -16.55 -4.06
CA ILE A 101 4.12 -15.99 -2.74
C ILE A 101 4.63 -14.54 -2.66
N GLY A 102 4.27 -13.81 -1.61
CA GLY A 102 4.71 -12.43 -1.41
C GLY A 102 4.19 -11.49 -2.50
N ASP A 103 5.01 -10.49 -2.85
CA ASP A 103 4.69 -9.51 -3.89
C ASP A 103 4.58 -10.12 -5.29
N ALA A 104 5.20 -11.30 -5.52
CA ALA A 104 5.03 -12.05 -6.76
C ALA A 104 3.63 -12.68 -6.88
N ALA A 105 2.95 -12.92 -5.77
CA ALA A 105 1.58 -13.39 -5.72
C ALA A 105 0.59 -12.21 -5.76
N VAL A 106 0.81 -11.20 -4.91
CA VAL A 106 -0.07 -10.03 -4.83
C VAL A 106 0.76 -8.77 -4.57
N GLY A 107 1.10 -8.08 -5.66
CA GLY A 107 1.66 -6.73 -5.61
C GLY A 107 0.53 -5.71 -5.75
N MET A 108 0.40 -4.77 -4.81
CA MET A 108 -0.67 -3.78 -4.83
C MET A 108 -0.13 -2.36 -4.79
N HIS A 109 -0.94 -1.42 -5.29
CA HIS A 109 -0.71 -0.01 -5.04
C HIS A 109 -0.66 0.25 -3.52
N PRO A 110 0.32 1.01 -3.01
CA PRO A 110 0.58 1.14 -1.57
C PRO A 110 -0.53 1.84 -0.77
N VAL A 111 -1.54 2.36 -1.47
CA VAL A 111 -2.68 3.09 -0.90
C VAL A 111 -3.36 2.34 0.24
N THR A 112 -3.54 1.04 0.11
CA THR A 112 -4.23 0.29 1.17
C THR A 112 -3.28 -0.21 2.26
N ALA A 113 -1.95 -0.15 2.09
CA ALA A 113 -0.97 -0.80 2.97
C ALA A 113 -1.20 -2.31 3.20
N HIS A 114 -2.01 -2.98 2.37
CA HIS A 114 -2.34 -4.41 2.53
C HIS A 114 -1.41 -5.37 1.76
N GLY A 115 -0.54 -4.86 0.87
CA GLY A 115 0.35 -5.69 0.04
C GLY A 115 1.22 -6.63 0.88
N PHE A 116 1.89 -6.07 1.89
CA PHE A 116 2.70 -6.83 2.83
C PHE A 116 1.89 -7.89 3.59
N ASN A 117 0.69 -7.55 4.07
CA ASN A 117 -0.18 -8.49 4.79
C ASN A 117 -0.64 -9.64 3.88
N PHE A 118 -0.94 -9.38 2.62
CA PHE A 118 -1.25 -10.43 1.65
C PHE A 118 -0.03 -11.31 1.33
N GLY A 119 1.16 -10.70 1.25
CA GLY A 119 2.41 -11.44 1.18
C GLY A 119 2.58 -12.40 2.35
N LEU A 120 2.42 -11.92 3.59
CA LEU A 120 2.48 -12.78 4.78
C LEU A 120 1.40 -13.86 4.78
N THR A 121 0.17 -13.52 4.39
CA THR A 121 -0.93 -14.48 4.27
C THR A 121 -0.59 -15.61 3.28
N SER A 122 0.06 -15.28 2.17
CA SER A 122 0.51 -16.26 1.18
C SER A 122 1.54 -17.24 1.77
N VAL A 123 2.48 -16.74 2.58
CA VAL A 123 3.51 -17.54 3.26
C VAL A 123 2.88 -18.43 4.34
N ALA A 124 2.02 -17.86 5.18
CA ALA A 124 1.36 -18.57 6.27
C ALA A 124 0.46 -19.71 5.75
N SER A 125 -0.33 -19.44 4.72
CA SER A 125 -1.22 -20.45 4.12
C SER A 125 -0.44 -21.57 3.44
N LEU A 126 0.54 -21.26 2.59
CA LEU A 126 1.33 -22.29 1.90
C LEU A 126 2.18 -23.13 2.87
N SER A 127 2.84 -22.48 3.85
CA SER A 127 3.65 -23.19 4.85
C SER A 127 2.81 -24.14 5.70
N THR A 128 1.58 -23.76 6.07
CA THR A 128 0.65 -24.64 6.78
C THR A 128 0.31 -25.89 5.95
N LEU A 129 -0.02 -25.71 4.67
CA LEU A 129 -0.31 -26.82 3.77
C LEU A 129 0.89 -27.75 3.58
N ILE A 130 2.09 -27.19 3.41
CA ILE A 130 3.33 -27.98 3.29
C ILE A 130 3.59 -28.79 4.57
N ARG A 131 3.36 -28.20 5.76
CA ARG A 131 3.52 -28.90 7.04
C ARG A 131 2.52 -30.03 7.21
N GLU A 132 1.24 -29.81 6.86
CA GLU A 132 0.20 -30.85 6.85
C GLU A 132 0.60 -32.02 5.93
N ALA A 133 1.03 -31.72 4.70
CA ALA A 133 1.44 -32.73 3.74
C ALA A 133 2.64 -33.54 4.22
N ARG A 134 3.63 -32.87 4.82
CA ARG A 134 4.82 -33.52 5.39
C ARG A 134 4.44 -34.45 6.56
N ALA A 135 3.56 -34.02 7.44
CA ALA A 135 3.09 -34.83 8.58
C ALA A 135 2.32 -36.07 8.10
N ALA A 136 1.56 -35.95 7.02
CA ALA A 136 0.85 -37.05 6.37
C ALA A 136 1.72 -37.90 5.42
N GLN A 137 3.04 -37.65 5.34
CA GLN A 137 3.97 -38.30 4.40
C GLN A 137 3.51 -38.25 2.93
N SER A 138 2.81 -37.18 2.55
CA SER A 138 2.32 -36.94 1.19
C SER A 138 3.21 -35.94 0.44
N ASP A 139 3.03 -35.83 -0.88
CA ASP A 139 3.83 -34.90 -1.70
C ASP A 139 3.53 -33.44 -1.36
N ILE A 140 4.51 -32.75 -0.78
CA ILE A 140 4.45 -31.34 -0.36
C ILE A 140 4.22 -30.37 -1.52
N ALA A 141 4.42 -30.81 -2.76
CA ALA A 141 4.18 -30.02 -3.96
C ALA A 141 3.21 -30.69 -4.93
N GLY A 142 2.34 -31.56 -4.42
CA GLY A 142 1.29 -32.22 -5.19
C GLY A 142 0.26 -31.22 -5.74
N ASP A 143 -0.29 -31.51 -6.92
CA ASP A 143 -1.23 -30.61 -7.63
C ASP A 143 -2.45 -30.26 -6.77
N ALA A 144 -3.00 -31.21 -6.01
CA ALA A 144 -4.13 -30.98 -5.13
C ALA A 144 -3.83 -29.93 -4.03
N LEU A 145 -2.65 -30.01 -3.41
CA LEU A 145 -2.20 -29.06 -2.40
C LEU A 145 -2.04 -27.66 -2.99
N LEU A 146 -1.35 -27.57 -4.14
CA LEU A 146 -1.10 -26.30 -4.82
C LEU A 146 -2.42 -25.65 -5.28
N ARG A 147 -3.38 -26.43 -5.77
CA ARG A 147 -4.72 -25.90 -6.09
C ARG A 147 -5.51 -25.46 -4.86
N ARG A 148 -5.39 -26.15 -3.73
CA ARG A 148 -5.99 -25.74 -2.45
C ARG A 148 -5.41 -24.40 -2.00
N TYR A 149 -4.08 -24.24 -2.10
CA TYR A 149 -3.40 -22.96 -1.88
C TYR A 149 -3.93 -21.85 -2.79
N GLU A 150 -3.93 -22.05 -4.12
CA GLU A 150 -4.37 -21.02 -5.07
C GLU A 150 -5.82 -20.60 -4.81
N ARG A 151 -6.74 -21.55 -4.58
CA ARG A 151 -8.15 -21.23 -4.30
C ARG A 151 -8.30 -20.41 -3.03
N GLY A 152 -7.68 -20.84 -1.94
CA GLY A 152 -7.75 -20.14 -0.66
C GLY A 152 -7.14 -18.74 -0.74
N HIS A 153 -5.97 -18.63 -1.36
CA HIS A 153 -5.29 -17.35 -1.50
C HIS A 153 -6.05 -16.37 -2.41
N ARG A 154 -6.66 -16.85 -3.51
CA ARG A 154 -7.53 -16.02 -4.35
C ARG A 154 -8.77 -15.54 -3.61
N LEU A 155 -9.41 -16.40 -2.81
CA LEU A 155 -10.58 -16.00 -2.02
C LEU A 155 -10.22 -14.90 -1.01
N ALA A 156 -9.06 -15.00 -0.36
CA ALA A 156 -8.60 -14.02 0.62
C ALA A 156 -8.21 -12.67 -0.01
N THR A 157 -7.65 -12.67 -1.23
CA THR A 157 -7.00 -11.46 -1.79
C THR A 157 -7.77 -10.78 -2.91
N ARG A 158 -8.54 -11.53 -3.71
CA ARG A 158 -9.18 -11.01 -4.92
C ARG A 158 -10.16 -9.86 -4.65
N PRO A 159 -11.03 -9.90 -3.62
CA PRO A 159 -11.98 -8.81 -3.39
C PRO A 159 -11.29 -7.47 -3.15
N LEU A 160 -10.31 -7.43 -2.24
CA LEU A 160 -9.59 -6.19 -1.92
C LEU A 160 -8.67 -5.74 -3.05
N TYR A 161 -8.04 -6.68 -3.77
CA TYR A 161 -7.27 -6.35 -4.97
C TYR A 161 -8.11 -5.63 -6.02
N LEU A 162 -9.34 -6.11 -6.28
CA LEU A 162 -10.25 -5.49 -7.25
C LEU A 162 -10.71 -4.10 -6.79
N ILE A 163 -11.04 -3.94 -5.50
CA ILE A 163 -11.43 -2.64 -4.93
C ILE A 163 -10.28 -1.65 -5.04
N THR A 164 -9.07 -2.04 -4.63
CA THR A 164 -7.88 -1.18 -4.68
C THR A 164 -7.58 -0.76 -6.12
N ARG A 165 -7.61 -1.71 -7.06
CA ARG A 165 -7.40 -1.42 -8.48
C ARG A 165 -8.45 -0.45 -9.02
N PHE A 166 -9.72 -0.61 -8.66
CA PHE A 166 -10.78 0.29 -9.09
C PHE A 166 -10.55 1.71 -8.55
N VAL A 167 -10.21 1.86 -7.26
CA VAL A 167 -9.90 3.16 -6.66
C VAL A 167 -8.70 3.79 -7.37
N THR A 168 -7.62 3.05 -7.57
CA THR A 168 -6.45 3.56 -8.29
C THR A 168 -6.79 3.95 -9.73
N ASP A 169 -7.52 3.12 -10.48
CA ASP A 169 -7.90 3.40 -11.87
C ASP A 169 -8.78 4.66 -11.96
N VAL A 170 -9.72 4.86 -11.04
CA VAL A 170 -10.60 6.05 -10.99
C VAL A 170 -9.83 7.33 -10.66
N TYR A 171 -8.80 7.25 -9.82
CA TYR A 171 -8.03 8.42 -9.39
C TYR A 171 -6.84 8.74 -10.29
N THR A 172 -6.36 7.78 -11.09
CA THR A 172 -5.18 7.94 -11.97
C THR A 172 -5.51 8.10 -13.45
N ARG A 173 -6.70 7.69 -13.91
CA ARG A 173 -7.12 7.93 -15.29
C ARG A 173 -7.79 9.29 -15.42
N ASP A 174 -7.09 10.21 -16.08
CA ASP A 174 -7.63 11.47 -16.61
C ASP A 174 -8.59 11.24 -17.79
N ALA A 175 -9.62 10.42 -17.60
CA ALA A 175 -10.70 10.28 -18.57
C ALA A 175 -11.88 11.13 -18.13
N PHE A 176 -12.27 12.07 -18.99
CA PHE A 176 -13.25 13.14 -18.75
C PHE A 176 -14.72 12.63 -18.76
N PRO A 177 -15.06 11.58 -17.99
CA PRO A 177 -16.22 11.66 -17.11
C PRO A 177 -15.96 11.13 -15.68
N ALA A 178 -14.70 11.07 -15.21
CA ALA A 178 -14.35 10.57 -13.88
C ALA A 178 -14.70 11.52 -12.70
N SER A 179 -14.97 12.81 -12.95
CA SER A 179 -15.32 13.76 -11.88
C SER A 179 -16.70 13.48 -11.27
N PHE A 180 -17.69 13.10 -12.08
CA PHE A 180 -19.04 12.75 -11.61
C PHE A 180 -19.08 11.43 -10.83
N ALA A 181 -18.24 10.47 -11.23
CA ALA A 181 -18.13 9.20 -10.52
C ALA A 181 -17.48 9.38 -9.12
N ARG A 182 -16.53 10.31 -8.99
CA ARG A 182 -15.81 10.59 -7.73
C ARG A 182 -16.73 11.15 -6.65
N ASP A 183 -17.59 12.11 -7.01
CA ASP A 183 -18.58 12.69 -6.09
C ASP A 183 -19.67 11.69 -5.70
N ALA A 184 -20.10 10.83 -6.64
CA ALA A 184 -21.06 9.77 -6.35
C ALA A 184 -20.45 8.69 -5.44
N LEU A 185 -19.19 8.29 -5.64
CA LEU A 185 -18.52 7.28 -4.82
C LEU A 185 -18.26 7.78 -3.38
N LEU A 186 -17.83 9.04 -3.23
CA LEU A 186 -17.60 9.66 -1.91
C LEU A 186 -18.92 9.82 -1.14
N ARG A 187 -20.00 10.29 -1.81
CA ARG A 187 -21.33 10.41 -1.20
C ARG A 187 -21.97 9.06 -0.87
N MET A 188 -21.66 8.00 -1.63
CA MET A 188 -22.15 6.65 -1.34
C MET A 188 -21.31 5.98 -0.23
N GLY A 189 -20.01 6.23 -0.16
CA GLY A 189 -19.12 5.80 0.92
C GLY A 189 -19.45 6.41 2.28
N GLU A 190 -20.01 7.63 2.30
CA GLU A 190 -20.53 8.25 3.53
C GLU A 190 -21.82 7.61 4.05
N ARG A 191 -22.62 6.98 3.19
CA ARG A 191 -23.92 6.36 3.55
C ARG A 191 -23.84 4.87 3.87
N ILE A 192 -22.74 4.18 3.56
CA ILE A 192 -22.59 2.75 3.84
C ILE A 192 -21.79 2.56 5.14
N ALA A 193 -22.49 2.68 6.28
CA ALA A 193 -21.98 2.33 7.61
C ALA A 193 -21.27 0.96 7.70
N PRO A 194 -21.67 -0.11 6.98
CA PRO A 194 -20.94 -1.37 7.04
C PRO A 194 -19.56 -1.35 6.36
N PHE A 195 -19.29 -0.42 5.43
CA PHE A 195 -17.97 -0.32 4.77
C PHE A 195 -16.92 0.26 5.72
N LYS A 196 -17.27 1.29 6.50
CA LYS A 196 -16.39 1.84 7.56
C LYS A 196 -16.06 0.78 8.62
N ARG A 197 -17.04 -0.06 8.99
CA ARG A 197 -16.83 -1.19 9.91
C ARG A 197 -15.96 -2.30 9.30
N ALA A 198 -16.12 -2.62 8.02
CA ALA A 198 -15.30 -3.63 7.35
C ALA A 198 -13.81 -3.21 7.24
N VAL A 199 -13.55 -1.93 6.92
CA VAL A 199 -12.18 -1.37 6.90
C VAL A 199 -11.57 -1.30 8.30
N ALA A 200 -12.36 -0.93 9.33
CA ALA A 200 -11.89 -0.94 10.71
C ALA A 200 -11.56 -2.36 11.23
N MET A 201 -12.33 -3.38 10.81
CA MET A 201 -12.09 -4.78 11.20
C MET A 201 -10.95 -5.43 10.42
N SER A 202 -10.58 -4.93 9.23
CA SER A 202 -9.40 -5.43 8.49
C SER A 202 -8.08 -4.81 8.95
N LEU A 203 -8.14 -3.87 9.90
CA LEU A 203 -7.00 -3.18 10.51
C LEU A 203 -6.75 -3.65 11.96
N ALA A 204 -7.50 -4.65 12.45
CA ALA A 204 -7.33 -5.33 13.73
C ALA A 204 -6.78 -6.74 13.52
#